data_AF-A0A8K0M6Q3-F1
#
_entry.id   AF-A0A8K0M6Q3-F1
#
_cell.length_a   1.000
_cell.length_b   1.000
_cell.length_c   1.000
_cell.angle_alpha   90.00
_cell.angle_beta   90.00
_cell.angle_gamma   90.00
#
_symmetry.space_group_name_H-M   'P 1'
#
loop_
_entity.id
_entity.type
_entity.pdbx_description
1 polymer ?
#
loop_
_entity_poly.entity_id
_entity_poly.type
_entity_poly.pdbx_seq_one_letter_code
_entity_poly.pdbx_strand_id
1 'polypeptide(L)'
;MPLVDALIIGAGPAGLSAALALARQLHTAVVFNSSLFRNARSEHMHTIPTWDHKDAAAFRGATRKEILERYNTISFEDCEVAKVEKTSAGDFAATAADGTTFTGRRVLLASGVTDLPLDIKGYDECWGRSIYHCLFCHGYEDAGKPSAGILALGEISVPAAAIALARSAKQITSKVVIYTSNNPAVQTAIADLLGQNNTAITTDDREIASLALGAEGSGITITFADGSSVQEAFLAHKPPTKLNGPFAELPCDTEFYSHSRLCGVGSSFPGQMNVPASPLSSHLEFVLTIASR
;
A
#
# COMPACT_ATOMS: atom_id res chain seq x y z
N MET A 1 -19.29 25.54 -5.94
CA MET A 1 -18.08 26.13 -5.33
C MET A 1 -17.25 26.82 -6.42
N PRO A 2 -16.43 27.83 -6.11
CA PRO A 2 -15.52 28.42 -7.08
C PRO A 2 -14.48 27.40 -7.54
N LEU A 3 -13.92 27.61 -8.74
CA LEU A 3 -12.78 26.86 -9.27
C LEU A 3 -11.60 26.91 -8.28
N VAL A 4 -11.04 25.75 -7.93
CA VAL A 4 -9.85 25.64 -7.07
C VAL A 4 -8.59 25.29 -7.86
N ASP A 5 -7.42 25.42 -7.25
CA ASP A 5 -6.16 25.04 -7.90
C ASP A 5 -6.02 23.51 -8.02
N ALA A 6 -6.45 22.75 -7.00
CA ALA A 6 -6.33 21.30 -6.99
C ALA A 6 -7.53 20.56 -6.38
N LEU A 7 -7.93 19.47 -7.02
CA LEU A 7 -8.81 18.44 -6.46
C LEU A 7 -7.94 17.28 -5.96
N ILE A 8 -8.01 16.96 -4.67
CA ILE A 8 -7.21 15.88 -4.05
C ILE A 8 -8.14 14.72 -3.74
N ILE A 9 -8.06 13.65 -4.54
CA ILE A 9 -8.91 12.48 -4.40
C ILE A 9 -8.27 11.52 -3.40
N GLY A 10 -8.60 11.67 -2.11
CA GLY A 10 -8.14 10.81 -1.02
C GLY A 10 -7.52 11.58 0.15
N ALA A 11 -7.99 11.30 1.37
CA ALA A 11 -7.52 11.91 2.62
C ALA A 11 -6.60 10.98 3.45
N GLY A 12 -5.86 10.09 2.77
CA GLY A 12 -4.76 9.33 3.39
C GLY A 12 -3.49 10.18 3.56
N PRO A 13 -2.38 9.61 4.06
CA PRO A 13 -1.12 10.34 4.26
C PRO A 13 -0.62 11.08 3.01
N ALA A 14 -0.77 10.49 1.82
CA ALA A 14 -0.39 11.12 0.56
C ALA A 14 -1.18 12.42 0.27
N GLY A 15 -2.52 12.35 0.33
CA GLY A 15 -3.37 13.50 0.07
C GLY A 15 -3.27 14.58 1.15
N LEU A 16 -3.17 14.19 2.43
CA LEU A 16 -2.97 15.12 3.54
C LEU A 16 -1.62 15.86 3.45
N SER A 17 -0.54 15.16 3.10
CA SER A 17 0.77 15.78 2.89
C SER A 17 0.74 16.78 1.73
N ALA A 18 0.10 16.41 0.61
CA ALA A 18 -0.06 17.32 -0.53
C ALA A 18 -0.90 18.56 -0.17
N ALA A 19 -2.01 18.37 0.54
CA ALA A 19 -2.85 19.46 1.01
C ALA A 19 -2.07 20.43 1.92
N LEU A 20 -1.27 19.90 2.86
CA LEU A 20 -0.42 20.70 3.73
C LEU A 20 0.63 21.50 2.93
N ALA A 21 1.25 20.89 1.92
CA ALA A 21 2.21 21.57 1.06
C ALA A 21 1.54 22.71 0.26
N LEU A 22 0.38 22.46 -0.34
CA LEU A 22 -0.39 23.45 -1.09
C LEU A 22 -0.87 24.61 -0.20
N ALA A 23 -1.33 24.32 1.02
CA ALA A 23 -1.76 25.32 2.00
C ALA A 23 -0.64 26.34 2.29
N ARG A 24 0.60 25.87 2.41
CA ARG A 24 1.77 26.72 2.70
C ARG A 24 2.18 27.64 1.55
N GLN A 25 1.69 27.39 0.34
CA GLN A 25 1.86 28.23 -0.85
C GLN A 25 0.57 28.98 -1.22
N LEU A 26 -0.42 29.01 -0.31
CA LEU A 26 -1.71 29.69 -0.49
C LEU A 26 -2.54 29.17 -1.67
N HIS A 27 -2.25 27.96 -2.14
CA HIS A 27 -3.07 27.30 -3.16
C HIS A 27 -4.40 26.85 -2.57
N THR A 28 -5.45 26.93 -3.38
CA THR A 28 -6.78 26.45 -3.02
C THR A 28 -6.95 24.99 -3.38
N ALA A 29 -7.50 24.18 -2.47
CA ALA A 29 -7.77 22.77 -2.77
C ALA A 29 -9.00 22.23 -2.03
N VAL A 30 -9.60 21.21 -2.63
CA VAL A 30 -10.63 20.36 -2.01
C VAL A 30 -10.06 18.97 -1.82
N VAL A 31 -10.04 18.47 -0.58
CA VAL A 31 -9.59 17.11 -0.24
C VAL A 31 -10.82 16.23 -0.02
N PHE A 32 -10.93 15.18 -0.83
CA PHE A 32 -12.03 14.22 -0.74
C PHE A 32 -11.67 13.04 0.16
N ASN A 33 -12.57 12.69 1.07
CA ASN A 33 -12.41 11.60 2.01
C ASN A 33 -13.54 10.57 1.88
N SER A 34 -13.23 9.40 1.31
CA SER A 34 -14.16 8.27 1.23
C SER A 34 -14.27 7.46 2.54
N SER A 35 -13.46 7.79 3.56
CA SER A 35 -13.33 7.03 4.82
C SER A 35 -12.86 5.58 4.66
N LEU A 36 -12.38 5.19 3.47
CA LEU A 36 -11.75 3.90 3.21
C LEU A 36 -10.23 4.06 3.26
N PHE A 37 -9.57 3.37 4.19
CA PHE A 37 -8.12 3.44 4.38
C PHE A 37 -7.51 2.04 4.37
N ARG A 38 -6.42 1.86 3.60
CA ARG A 38 -5.72 0.57 3.46
C ARG A 38 -5.29 -0.03 4.81
N ASN A 39 -4.87 0.82 5.74
CA ASN A 39 -4.42 0.43 7.08
C ASN A 39 -5.52 0.48 8.15
N ALA A 40 -6.80 0.51 7.78
CA ALA A 40 -7.91 0.57 8.75
C ALA A 40 -7.98 -0.63 9.71
N ARG A 41 -7.40 -1.77 9.33
CA ARG A 41 -7.31 -2.98 10.18
C ARG A 41 -6.10 -2.98 11.12
N SER A 42 -5.19 -2.00 11.02
CA SER A 42 -4.00 -1.92 11.88
C SER A 42 -4.30 -1.11 13.13
N GLU A 43 -3.95 -1.64 14.30
CA GLU A 43 -4.09 -0.93 15.58
C GLU A 43 -3.06 0.20 15.73
N HIS A 44 -1.85 -0.04 15.22
CA HIS A 44 -0.72 0.88 15.33
C HIS A 44 -0.07 1.14 13.97
N MET A 45 0.51 2.32 13.82
CA MET A 45 1.41 2.67 12.73
C MET A 45 2.84 2.73 13.24
N HIS A 46 3.78 2.26 12.42
CA HIS A 46 5.22 2.31 12.71
C HIS A 46 5.94 3.01 11.57
N THR A 47 7.22 3.32 11.77
CA THR A 47 8.11 3.95 10.77
C THR A 47 7.78 5.40 10.40
N ILE A 48 6.79 6.02 11.06
CA ILE A 48 6.50 7.45 10.91
C ILE A 48 7.07 8.19 12.13
N PRO A 49 8.09 9.06 11.96
CA PRO A 49 8.68 9.80 13.06
C PRO A 49 7.63 10.54 13.87
N THR A 50 7.76 10.54 15.20
CA THR A 50 6.80 11.10 16.18
C THR A 50 5.45 10.39 16.29
N TRP A 51 5.15 9.47 15.37
CA TRP A 51 3.89 8.71 15.29
C TRP A 51 4.06 7.20 15.46
N ASP A 52 5.27 6.76 15.79
CA ASP A 52 5.54 5.36 16.07
C ASP A 52 4.65 4.83 17.20
N HIS A 53 4.09 3.64 16.98
CA HIS A 53 3.18 2.93 17.87
C HIS A 53 1.84 3.65 18.16
N LYS A 54 1.42 4.60 17.29
CA LYS A 54 0.14 5.32 17.44
C LYS A 54 -0.92 4.87 16.44
N ASP A 55 -2.17 5.17 16.74
CA ASP A 55 -3.30 4.90 15.84
C ASP A 55 -3.20 5.72 14.54
N ALA A 56 -3.34 5.03 13.40
CA ALA A 56 -3.36 5.64 12.07
C ALA A 56 -4.53 6.62 11.86
N ALA A 57 -5.68 6.40 12.50
CA ALA A 57 -6.81 7.33 12.47
C ALA A 57 -6.47 8.62 13.22
N ALA A 58 -5.78 8.52 14.36
CA ALA A 58 -5.29 9.69 15.10
C ALA A 58 -4.31 10.53 14.26
N PHE A 59 -3.43 9.91 13.48
CA PHE A 59 -2.56 10.62 12.52
C PHE A 59 -3.36 11.44 11.50
N ARG A 60 -4.36 10.82 10.86
CA ARG A 60 -5.21 11.50 9.88
C ARG A 60 -5.99 12.65 10.50
N GLY A 61 -6.58 12.42 11.67
CA GLY A 61 -7.35 13.42 12.41
C GLY A 61 -6.49 14.62 12.84
N ALA A 62 -5.30 14.36 13.41
CA ALA A 62 -4.38 15.41 13.81
C ALA A 62 -3.88 16.24 12.62
N THR A 63 -3.56 15.60 11.50
CA THR A 63 -3.10 16.31 10.29
C THR A 63 -4.21 17.15 9.67
N ARG A 64 -5.44 16.62 9.56
CA ARG A 64 -6.62 17.38 9.10
C ARG A 64 -6.88 18.59 10.00
N LYS A 65 -6.83 18.39 11.33
CA LYS A 65 -6.99 19.45 12.33
C LYS A 65 -5.93 20.54 12.17
N GLU A 66 -4.65 20.17 12.06
CA GLU A 66 -3.55 21.12 11.86
C GLU A 66 -3.76 21.97 10.61
N ILE A 67 -4.19 21.35 9.50
CA ILE A 67 -4.45 22.06 8.25
C ILE A 67 -5.56 23.10 8.45
N LEU A 68 -6.69 22.71 9.05
CA LEU A 68 -7.86 23.57 9.24
C LEU A 68 -7.63 24.70 10.26
N GLU A 69 -6.85 24.45 11.30
CA GLU A 69 -6.58 25.46 12.34
C GLU A 69 -5.57 26.53 11.89
N ARG A 70 -4.68 26.18 10.95
CA ARG A 70 -3.56 27.05 10.57
C ARG A 70 -3.70 27.68 9.18
N TYR A 71 -4.53 27.11 8.31
CA TYR A 71 -4.68 27.56 6.93
C TYR A 71 -6.15 27.58 6.51
N ASN A 72 -6.51 28.51 5.61
CA ASN A 72 -7.90 28.76 5.20
C ASN A 72 -8.17 28.49 3.71
N THR A 73 -7.17 28.03 2.95
CA THR A 73 -7.30 27.76 1.50
C THR A 73 -7.64 26.30 1.19
N ILE A 74 -7.63 25.42 2.18
CA ILE A 74 -7.92 24.00 2.02
C ILE A 74 -9.29 23.69 2.62
N SER A 75 -10.12 23.00 1.85
CA SER A 75 -11.42 22.48 2.30
C SER A 75 -11.43 20.95 2.22
N PHE A 76 -12.31 20.33 3.00
CA PHE A 76 -12.46 18.89 3.05
C PHE A 76 -13.91 18.52 2.76
N GLU A 77 -14.09 17.51 1.92
CA GLU A 77 -15.40 16.95 1.58
C GLU A 77 -15.39 15.47 1.95
N ASP A 78 -16.22 15.10 2.92
CA ASP A 78 -16.37 13.73 3.39
C ASP A 78 -17.36 12.97 2.48
N CYS A 79 -16.93 12.71 1.24
CA CYS A 79 -17.68 11.96 0.25
C CYS A 79 -16.78 11.10 -0.64
N GLU A 80 -17.38 10.08 -1.25
CA GLU A 80 -16.73 9.30 -2.30
C GLU A 80 -16.88 10.00 -3.65
N VAL A 81 -15.77 10.15 -4.36
CA VAL A 81 -15.75 10.63 -5.74
C VAL A 81 -16.02 9.46 -6.67
N ALA A 82 -17.09 9.53 -7.45
CA ALA A 82 -17.48 8.48 -8.38
C ALA A 82 -16.79 8.62 -9.74
N LYS A 83 -16.50 9.86 -10.16
CA LYS A 83 -15.94 10.15 -11.48
C LYS A 83 -15.00 11.36 -11.43
N VAL A 84 -13.91 11.29 -12.19
CA VAL A 84 -13.05 12.44 -12.49
C VAL A 84 -12.90 12.51 -14.01
N GLU A 85 -13.06 13.70 -14.58
CA GLU A 85 -12.90 13.92 -16.01
C GLU A 85 -12.29 15.29 -16.34
N LYS A 86 -11.65 15.39 -17.51
CA LYS A 86 -11.19 16.67 -18.06
C LYS A 86 -12.36 17.37 -18.73
N THR A 87 -12.60 18.62 -18.36
CA THR A 87 -13.64 19.46 -18.92
C THR A 87 -13.23 20.01 -20.29
N SER A 88 -14.20 20.50 -21.06
CA SER A 88 -13.93 21.18 -22.34
C SER A 88 -13.09 22.45 -22.20
N ALA A 89 -13.06 23.06 -21.00
CA ALA A 89 -12.24 24.24 -20.69
C ALA A 89 -10.77 23.89 -20.37
N GLY A 90 -10.42 22.60 -20.28
CA GLY A 90 -9.08 22.13 -19.92
C GLY A 90 -8.83 21.94 -18.43
N ASP A 91 -9.77 22.36 -17.56
CA ASP A 91 -9.79 22.06 -16.12
C ASP A 91 -10.31 20.64 -15.85
N PHE A 92 -10.27 20.18 -14.59
CA PHE A 92 -10.82 18.90 -14.15
C PHE A 92 -12.12 19.08 -13.37
N ALA A 93 -13.02 18.12 -13.50
CA ALA A 93 -14.23 17.99 -12.69
C ALA A 93 -14.21 16.66 -11.92
N ALA A 94 -14.45 16.72 -10.62
CA ALA A 94 -14.71 15.56 -9.78
C ALA A 94 -16.18 15.56 -9.37
N THR A 95 -16.87 14.44 -9.60
CA THR A 95 -18.28 14.26 -9.29
C THR A 95 -18.43 13.23 -8.17
N ALA A 96 -19.04 13.66 -7.07
CA ALA A 96 -19.37 12.82 -5.93
C ALA A 96 -20.55 11.89 -6.25
N ALA A 97 -20.76 10.86 -5.43
CA ALA A 97 -21.84 9.88 -5.63
C ALA A 97 -23.25 10.49 -5.60
N ASP A 98 -23.43 11.62 -4.92
CA ASP A 98 -24.70 12.37 -4.86
C ASP A 98 -24.94 13.28 -6.09
N GLY A 99 -24.00 13.31 -7.04
CA GLY A 99 -24.03 14.16 -8.23
C GLY A 99 -23.42 15.55 -8.03
N THR A 100 -22.95 15.90 -6.83
CA THR A 100 -22.27 17.16 -6.59
C THR A 100 -20.94 17.20 -7.34
N THR A 101 -20.71 18.27 -8.13
CA THR A 101 -19.50 18.44 -8.92
C THR A 101 -18.62 19.56 -8.39
N PHE A 102 -17.32 19.29 -8.35
CA PHE A 102 -16.26 20.21 -7.95
C PHE A 102 -15.30 20.40 -9.12
N THR A 103 -14.86 21.62 -9.37
CA THR A 103 -13.95 21.94 -10.47
C THR A 103 -12.61 22.41 -9.94
N GLY A 104 -11.52 21.95 -10.55
CA GLY A 104 -10.18 22.39 -10.21
C GLY A 104 -9.22 22.34 -11.39
N ARG A 105 -8.19 23.20 -11.35
CA ARG A 105 -7.20 23.32 -12.43
C ARG A 105 -6.34 22.06 -12.56
N ARG A 106 -6.15 21.33 -11.47
CA ARG A 106 -5.35 20.10 -11.37
C ARG A 106 -6.08 19.05 -10.54
N VAL A 107 -5.71 17.79 -10.75
CA VAL A 107 -6.18 16.67 -9.94
C VAL A 107 -5.01 15.84 -9.42
N LEU A 108 -5.06 15.49 -8.14
CA LEU A 108 -4.15 14.57 -7.48
C LEU A 108 -4.91 13.29 -7.12
N LEU A 109 -4.45 12.15 -7.63
CA LEU A 109 -5.03 10.85 -7.31
C LEU A 109 -4.28 10.23 -6.11
N ALA A 110 -4.87 10.35 -4.93
CA ALA A 110 -4.36 9.81 -3.67
C ALA A 110 -5.33 8.77 -3.08
N SER A 111 -6.06 8.05 -3.94
CA SER A 111 -7.14 7.12 -3.55
C SER A 111 -6.63 5.82 -2.91
N GLY A 112 -5.33 5.55 -3.02
CA GLY A 112 -4.70 4.36 -2.47
C GLY A 112 -5.01 3.08 -3.27
N VAL A 113 -4.76 1.95 -2.63
CA VAL A 113 -4.99 0.61 -3.19
C VAL A 113 -5.78 -0.26 -2.22
N THR A 114 -6.42 -1.30 -2.75
CA THR A 114 -7.01 -2.41 -2.01
C THR A 114 -6.17 -3.66 -2.23
N ASP A 115 -5.80 -4.32 -1.12
CA ASP A 115 -5.11 -5.61 -1.13
C ASP A 115 -6.09 -6.74 -1.50
N LEU A 116 -5.71 -7.62 -2.44
CA LEU A 116 -6.55 -8.73 -2.91
C LEU A 116 -6.23 -10.01 -2.12
N PRO A 117 -7.16 -10.53 -1.31
CA PRO A 117 -6.87 -11.69 -0.46
C PRO A 117 -6.61 -12.95 -1.28
N LEU A 118 -5.83 -13.88 -0.72
CA LEU A 118 -5.73 -15.23 -1.27
C LEU A 118 -7.04 -15.98 -1.03
N ASP A 119 -7.41 -16.84 -1.97
CA ASP A 119 -8.53 -17.76 -1.83
C ASP A 119 -8.15 -18.95 -0.93
N ILE A 120 -7.87 -18.65 0.33
CA ILE A 120 -7.57 -19.61 1.39
C ILE A 120 -8.54 -19.32 2.54
N LYS A 121 -9.27 -20.34 2.98
CA LYS A 121 -10.20 -20.22 4.10
C LYS A 121 -9.50 -19.62 5.32
N GLY A 122 -10.04 -18.53 5.86
CA GLY A 122 -9.50 -17.85 7.04
C GLY A 122 -8.45 -16.77 6.76
N TYR A 123 -8.05 -16.57 5.50
CA TYR A 123 -7.04 -15.57 5.15
C TYR A 123 -7.48 -14.14 5.51
N ASP A 124 -8.70 -13.75 5.15
CA ASP A 124 -9.18 -12.37 5.36
C ASP A 124 -9.32 -12.05 6.86
N GLU A 125 -9.75 -13.02 7.66
CA GLU A 125 -9.88 -12.91 9.11
C GLU A 125 -8.53 -12.75 9.81
N CYS A 126 -7.48 -13.34 9.25
CA CYS A 126 -6.11 -13.24 9.78
C CYS A 126 -5.35 -12.01 9.25
N TRP A 127 -5.82 -11.40 8.16
CA TRP A 127 -5.17 -10.27 7.49
C TRP A 127 -5.09 -9.02 8.39
N GLY A 128 -3.87 -8.49 8.56
CA GLY A 128 -3.60 -7.34 9.40
C GLY A 128 -3.53 -7.65 10.91
N ARG A 129 -3.76 -8.91 11.30
CA ARG A 129 -3.72 -9.38 12.70
C ARG A 129 -2.59 -10.38 12.94
N SER A 130 -2.45 -11.36 12.06
CA SER A 130 -1.36 -12.35 12.10
C SER A 130 -0.85 -12.72 10.72
N ILE A 131 -1.40 -12.12 9.66
CA ILE A 131 -0.81 -12.09 8.32
C ILE A 131 -0.37 -10.65 8.05
N TYR A 132 0.94 -10.46 7.86
CA TYR A 132 1.57 -9.17 7.65
C TYR A 132 2.12 -9.05 6.23
N HIS A 133 1.89 -7.91 5.59
CA HIS A 133 2.44 -7.64 4.25
C HIS A 133 3.77 -6.89 4.27
N CYS A 134 4.07 -6.22 5.38
CA CYS A 134 5.26 -5.42 5.56
C CYS A 134 5.85 -5.65 6.94
N LEU A 135 7.03 -6.28 6.99
CA LEU A 135 7.74 -6.56 8.25
C LEU A 135 8.45 -5.35 8.85
N PHE A 136 8.33 -4.17 8.21
CA PHE A 136 8.68 -2.90 8.83
C PHE A 136 7.49 -2.28 9.56
N CYS A 137 6.25 -2.60 9.15
CA CYS A 137 5.03 -2.11 9.77
C CYS A 137 4.57 -3.00 10.92
N HIS A 138 4.84 -4.31 10.84
CA HIS A 138 4.42 -5.31 11.82
C HIS A 138 5.51 -6.34 12.03
N GLY A 139 5.42 -7.07 13.14
CA GLY A 139 6.27 -8.22 13.44
C GLY A 139 7.35 -7.91 14.47
N TYR A 140 7.72 -6.65 14.68
CA TYR A 140 8.57 -6.28 15.82
C TYR A 140 7.91 -6.70 17.15
N GLU A 141 6.58 -6.61 17.23
CA GLU A 141 5.75 -7.02 18.37
C GLU A 141 5.82 -8.53 18.63
N ASP A 142 6.17 -9.32 17.61
CA ASP A 142 6.35 -10.77 17.67
C ASP A 142 7.82 -11.18 17.86
N ALA A 143 8.72 -10.23 18.16
CA ALA A 143 10.13 -10.50 18.35
C ALA A 143 10.37 -11.53 19.47
N GLY A 144 11.29 -12.47 19.21
CA GLY A 144 11.65 -13.53 20.15
C GLY A 144 10.71 -14.74 20.16
N LYS A 145 9.62 -14.71 19.38
CA LYS A 145 8.77 -15.89 19.17
C LYS A 145 9.55 -16.99 18.41
N PRO A 146 9.21 -18.28 18.63
CA PRO A 146 10.02 -19.39 18.13
C PRO A 146 10.08 -19.46 16.61
N SER A 147 8.97 -19.23 15.93
CA SER A 147 8.88 -19.39 14.47
C SER A 147 7.89 -18.42 13.83
N ALA A 148 8.12 -18.12 12.55
CA ALA A 148 7.18 -17.41 11.68
C ALA A 148 7.11 -18.08 10.30
N GLY A 149 6.02 -17.86 9.57
CA GLY A 149 5.84 -18.40 8.23
C GLY A 149 5.92 -17.35 7.14
N ILE A 150 6.31 -17.76 5.93
CA ILE A 150 6.24 -16.96 4.71
C ILE A 150 5.32 -17.69 3.73
N LEU A 151 4.28 -17.03 3.23
CA LEU A 151 3.47 -17.59 2.16
C LEU A 151 4.12 -17.26 0.81
N ALA A 152 4.84 -18.21 0.23
CA ALA A 152 5.45 -18.09 -1.10
C ALA A 152 4.44 -18.34 -2.22
N LEU A 153 3.36 -17.55 -2.19
CA LEU A 153 2.23 -17.60 -3.11
C LEU A 153 2.12 -16.28 -3.88
N GLY A 154 1.48 -16.31 -5.05
CA GLY A 154 1.32 -15.11 -5.89
C GLY A 154 2.67 -14.45 -6.20
N GLU A 155 2.81 -13.15 -5.93
CA GLU A 155 4.04 -12.40 -6.19
C GLU A 155 5.25 -12.89 -5.37
N ILE A 156 5.00 -13.52 -4.20
CA ILE A 156 6.06 -14.02 -3.32
C ILE A 156 6.52 -15.43 -3.73
N SER A 157 5.90 -16.07 -4.72
CA SER A 157 6.38 -17.37 -5.25
C SER A 157 7.70 -17.26 -6.02
N VAL A 158 8.17 -16.04 -6.31
CA VAL A 158 9.51 -15.81 -6.87
C VAL A 158 10.56 -16.13 -5.79
N PRO A 159 11.49 -17.08 -6.03
CA PRO A 159 12.37 -17.56 -4.98
C PRO A 159 13.18 -16.46 -4.26
N ALA A 160 13.71 -15.49 -5.01
CA ALA A 160 14.44 -14.36 -4.42
C ALA A 160 13.57 -13.49 -3.51
N ALA A 161 12.28 -13.30 -3.83
CA ALA A 161 11.34 -12.53 -3.03
C ALA A 161 10.99 -13.26 -1.74
N ALA A 162 10.67 -14.56 -1.83
CA ALA A 162 10.42 -15.41 -0.65
C ALA A 162 11.62 -15.41 0.30
N ILE A 163 12.84 -15.59 -0.21
CA ILE A 163 14.06 -15.62 0.59
C ILE A 163 14.35 -14.25 1.23
N ALA A 164 14.15 -13.14 0.50
CA ALA A 164 14.34 -11.80 1.06
C ALA A 164 13.37 -11.52 2.22
N LEU A 165 12.10 -11.91 2.06
CA LEU A 165 11.10 -11.77 3.12
C LEU A 165 11.40 -12.70 4.30
N ALA A 166 11.82 -13.95 4.03
CA ALA A 166 12.23 -14.90 5.05
C ALA A 166 13.43 -14.41 5.87
N ARG A 167 14.43 -13.81 5.22
CA ARG A 167 15.60 -13.20 5.91
C ARG A 167 15.20 -12.03 6.80
N SER A 168 14.17 -11.28 6.41
CA SER A 168 13.62 -10.19 7.22
C SER A 168 12.88 -10.76 8.44
N ALA A 169 12.01 -11.76 8.26
CA ALA A 169 11.35 -12.46 9.36
C ALA A 169 12.35 -13.13 10.32
N LYS A 170 13.49 -13.60 9.80
CA LYS A 170 14.55 -14.23 10.58
C LYS A 170 15.25 -13.26 11.56
N GLN A 171 15.14 -11.95 11.35
CA GLN A 171 15.57 -10.94 12.34
C GLN A 171 14.61 -10.86 13.54
N ILE A 172 13.37 -11.29 13.35
CA ILE A 172 12.29 -11.22 14.34
C ILE A 172 12.18 -12.54 15.11
N THR A 173 12.24 -13.68 14.41
CA THR A 173 12.05 -15.02 14.98
C THR A 173 13.25 -15.95 14.83
N SER A 174 13.28 -17.00 15.66
CA SER A 174 14.39 -17.95 15.68
C SER A 174 14.38 -18.93 14.50
N LYS A 175 13.21 -19.20 13.91
CA LYS A 175 13.03 -20.06 12.75
C LYS A 175 12.03 -19.43 11.78
N VAL A 176 12.21 -19.69 10.50
CA VAL A 176 11.29 -19.26 9.46
C VAL A 176 10.96 -20.43 8.54
N VAL A 177 9.68 -20.65 8.27
CA VAL A 177 9.22 -21.66 7.32
C VAL A 177 8.62 -20.98 6.10
N ILE A 178 9.05 -21.35 4.91
CA ILE A 178 8.51 -20.86 3.65
C ILE A 178 7.50 -21.89 3.12
N TYR A 179 6.22 -21.53 3.14
CA TYR A 179 5.14 -22.38 2.67
C TYR A 179 4.85 -22.13 1.19
N THR A 180 4.91 -23.18 0.37
CA THR A 180 4.66 -23.09 -1.08
C THR A 180 3.31 -23.68 -1.50
N SER A 181 2.61 -24.36 -0.59
CA SER A 181 1.25 -24.91 -0.75
C SER A 181 1.03 -25.68 -2.05
N ASN A 182 1.47 -26.95 -2.09
CA ASN A 182 1.38 -27.84 -3.24
C ASN A 182 2.14 -27.33 -4.48
N ASN A 183 3.26 -26.64 -4.26
CA ASN A 183 4.14 -26.16 -5.34
C ASN A 183 5.58 -26.64 -5.14
N PRO A 184 5.86 -27.92 -5.47
CA PRO A 184 7.19 -28.52 -5.28
C PRO A 184 8.28 -27.90 -6.16
N ALA A 185 7.90 -27.32 -7.31
CA ALA A 185 8.83 -26.62 -8.20
C ALA A 185 9.39 -25.34 -7.54
N VAL A 186 8.51 -24.52 -6.96
CA VAL A 186 8.91 -23.32 -6.20
C VAL A 186 9.70 -23.71 -4.95
N GLN A 187 9.27 -24.76 -4.24
CA GLN A 187 10.00 -25.27 -3.07
C GLN A 187 11.44 -25.66 -3.42
N THR A 188 11.62 -26.47 -4.46
CA THR A 188 12.95 -26.92 -4.91
C THR A 188 13.82 -25.71 -5.26
N ALA A 189 13.29 -24.77 -6.04
CA ALA A 189 14.03 -23.56 -6.43
C ALA A 189 14.45 -22.69 -5.23
N ILE A 190 13.61 -22.60 -4.20
CA ILE A 190 13.93 -21.87 -2.96
C ILE A 190 14.99 -22.63 -2.14
N ALA A 191 14.82 -23.95 -1.97
CA ALA A 191 15.75 -24.80 -1.23
C ALA A 191 17.16 -24.77 -1.85
N ASP A 192 17.25 -24.84 -3.19
CA ASP A 192 18.51 -24.76 -3.93
C ASP A 192 19.24 -23.43 -3.67
N LEU A 193 18.50 -22.32 -3.64
CA LEU A 193 19.06 -20.99 -3.37
C LEU A 193 19.42 -20.74 -1.90
N LEU A 194 18.71 -21.37 -0.96
CA LEU A 194 19.02 -21.29 0.47
C LEU A 194 20.30 -22.08 0.81
N GLY A 195 20.56 -23.17 0.08
CA GLY A 195 21.68 -24.06 0.29
C GLY A 195 21.49 -25.01 1.47
N GLN A 196 22.19 -26.15 1.43
CA GLN A 196 21.93 -27.29 2.34
C GLN A 196 22.34 -27.07 3.81
N ASN A 197 23.09 -26.02 4.11
CA ASN A 197 23.54 -25.73 5.48
C ASN A 197 22.60 -24.80 6.25
N ASN A 198 21.53 -24.31 5.64
CA ASN A 198 20.59 -23.41 6.31
C ASN A 198 19.59 -24.19 7.16
N THR A 199 19.74 -24.11 8.48
CA THR A 199 18.83 -24.76 9.44
C THR A 199 17.79 -23.81 10.02
N ALA A 200 17.89 -22.52 9.73
CA ALA A 200 17.03 -21.49 10.32
C ALA A 200 15.89 -21.06 9.39
N ILE A 201 16.04 -21.22 8.07
CA ILE A 201 15.01 -21.00 7.07
C ILE A 201 14.80 -22.31 6.33
N THR A 202 13.59 -22.88 6.45
CA THR A 202 13.20 -24.15 5.81
C THR A 202 12.01 -23.94 4.89
N THR A 203 11.67 -24.95 4.09
CA THR A 203 10.51 -24.94 3.19
C THR A 203 9.50 -26.02 3.58
N ASP A 204 8.23 -25.80 3.24
CA ASP A 204 7.14 -26.77 3.42
C ASP A 204 6.14 -26.64 2.26
N ASP A 205 5.95 -27.72 1.50
CA ASP A 205 5.10 -27.77 0.32
C ASP A 205 3.74 -28.43 0.57
N ARG A 206 3.43 -28.81 1.81
CA ARG A 206 2.09 -29.32 2.14
C ARG A 206 1.02 -28.30 1.74
N GLU A 207 -0.05 -28.79 1.13
CA GLU A 207 -1.16 -27.95 0.69
C GLU A 207 -1.87 -27.32 1.90
N ILE A 208 -1.99 -25.99 1.91
CA ILE A 208 -2.68 -25.26 2.97
C ILE A 208 -4.19 -25.34 2.71
N ALA A 209 -4.93 -25.92 3.66
CA ALA A 209 -6.38 -26.02 3.61
C ALA A 209 -7.08 -24.83 4.28
N SER A 210 -6.55 -24.35 5.41
CA SER A 210 -7.11 -23.19 6.11
C SER A 210 -6.12 -22.51 7.03
N LEU A 211 -6.40 -21.25 7.33
CA LEU A 211 -5.71 -20.41 8.31
C LEU A 211 -6.68 -20.05 9.43
N ALA A 212 -6.18 -19.98 10.66
CA ALA A 212 -6.99 -19.53 11.79
C ALA A 212 -6.14 -18.73 12.75
N LEU A 213 -6.69 -17.64 13.26
CA LEU A 213 -6.10 -16.93 14.39
C LEU A 213 -6.03 -17.88 15.58
N GLY A 214 -4.87 -17.92 16.23
CA GLY A 214 -4.75 -18.56 17.52
C GLY A 214 -5.55 -17.82 18.59
N ALA A 215 -5.70 -18.43 19.77
CA ALA A 215 -6.15 -17.73 20.97
C ALA A 215 -5.28 -16.47 21.23
N GLU A 216 -5.80 -15.47 21.94
CA GLU A 216 -5.17 -14.14 22.10
C GLU A 216 -3.63 -14.17 22.21
N GLY A 217 -2.95 -13.63 21.19
CA GLY A 217 -1.48 -13.52 21.15
C GLY A 217 -0.70 -14.83 20.85
N SER A 218 -1.39 -15.93 20.53
CA SER A 218 -0.75 -17.21 20.16
C SER A 218 -0.40 -17.35 18.68
N GLY A 219 -0.66 -16.31 17.88
CA GLY A 219 -0.26 -16.24 16.48
C GLY A 219 -1.30 -16.83 15.54
N ILE A 220 -0.86 -17.69 14.62
CA ILE A 220 -1.67 -18.23 13.52
C ILE A 220 -1.45 -19.74 13.38
N THR A 221 -2.56 -20.46 13.25
CA THR A 221 -2.56 -21.90 12.97
C THR A 221 -2.77 -22.13 11.48
N ILE A 222 -1.89 -22.92 10.89
CA ILE A 222 -1.98 -23.39 9.50
C ILE A 222 -2.46 -24.83 9.55
N THR A 223 -3.57 -25.14 8.90
CA THR A 223 -4.07 -26.51 8.73
C THR A 223 -3.82 -26.95 7.29
N PHE A 224 -3.22 -28.11 7.12
CA PHE A 224 -2.91 -28.68 5.82
C PHE A 224 -3.99 -29.66 5.35
N ALA A 225 -4.01 -29.96 4.05
CA ALA A 225 -4.97 -30.88 3.44
C ALA A 225 -4.86 -32.33 3.96
N ASP A 226 -3.70 -32.72 4.50
CA ASP A 226 -3.48 -34.03 5.14
C ASP A 226 -4.04 -34.11 6.58
N GLY A 227 -4.65 -33.03 7.09
CA GLY A 227 -5.20 -32.92 8.43
C GLY A 227 -4.18 -32.54 9.51
N SER A 228 -2.90 -32.44 9.19
CA SER A 228 -1.88 -31.94 10.10
C SER A 228 -1.98 -30.42 10.26
N SER A 229 -1.36 -29.88 11.31
CA SER A 229 -1.32 -28.44 11.54
C SER A 229 -0.03 -27.99 12.21
N VAL A 230 0.29 -26.71 12.05
CA VAL A 230 1.42 -26.03 12.70
C VAL A 230 0.98 -24.67 13.23
N GLN A 231 1.67 -24.18 14.23
CA GLN A 231 1.48 -22.83 14.77
C GLN A 231 2.71 -21.98 14.46
N GLU A 232 2.46 -20.79 13.94
CA GLU A 232 3.45 -19.77 13.68
C GLU A 232 3.09 -18.49 14.44
N ALA A 233 4.08 -17.68 14.81
CA ALA A 233 3.81 -16.39 15.46
C ALA A 233 3.01 -15.46 14.53
N PHE A 234 3.41 -15.42 13.26
CA PHE A 234 2.74 -14.71 12.19
C PHE A 234 3.08 -15.34 10.84
N LEU A 235 2.33 -14.98 9.81
CA LEU A 235 2.66 -15.21 8.42
C LEU A 235 3.02 -13.89 7.74
N ALA A 236 4.03 -13.90 6.88
CA ALA A 236 4.33 -12.80 6.00
C ALA A 236 3.86 -13.11 4.57
N HIS A 237 3.08 -12.21 3.96
CA HIS A 237 2.58 -12.36 2.60
C HIS A 237 2.25 -11.01 1.97
N LYS A 238 2.72 -10.79 0.73
CA LYS A 238 2.37 -9.60 -0.05
C LYS A 238 1.32 -9.98 -1.12
N PRO A 239 0.03 -9.67 -0.90
CA PRO A 239 -0.99 -9.91 -1.90
C PRO A 239 -0.85 -8.94 -3.09
N PRO A 240 -1.39 -9.31 -4.26
CA PRO A 240 -1.64 -8.36 -5.34
C PRO A 240 -2.51 -7.20 -4.86
N THR A 241 -2.37 -6.04 -5.49
CA THR A 241 -3.14 -4.84 -5.14
C THR A 241 -3.88 -4.28 -6.34
N LYS A 242 -5.03 -3.64 -6.09
CA LYS A 242 -5.82 -2.93 -7.09
C LYS A 242 -5.95 -1.47 -6.70
N LEU A 243 -5.75 -0.55 -7.64
CA LEU A 243 -6.00 0.89 -7.43
C LEU A 243 -7.48 1.14 -7.07
N ASN A 244 -7.71 2.05 -6.13
CA ASN A 244 -9.05 2.43 -5.72
C ASN A 244 -9.67 3.46 -6.68
N GLY A 245 -10.95 3.24 -7.00
CA GLY A 245 -11.75 4.10 -7.87
C GLY A 245 -11.48 3.90 -9.37
N PRO A 246 -12.36 4.42 -10.24
CA PRO A 246 -12.28 4.24 -11.70
C PRO A 246 -11.36 5.27 -12.39
N PHE A 247 -10.37 5.82 -11.68
CA PHE A 247 -9.58 6.96 -12.17
C PHE A 247 -8.36 6.57 -13.01
N ALA A 248 -8.10 5.26 -13.16
CA ALA A 248 -6.95 4.75 -13.88
C ALA A 248 -6.96 5.10 -15.37
N GLU A 249 -8.10 5.45 -15.96
CA GLU A 249 -8.24 5.70 -17.40
C GLU A 249 -8.04 7.17 -17.81
N LEU A 250 -7.69 8.06 -16.88
CA LEU A 250 -7.35 9.44 -17.24
C LEU A 250 -6.12 9.44 -18.18
N PRO A 251 -6.18 10.13 -19.33
CA PRO A 251 -5.09 10.16 -20.30
C PRO A 251 -3.86 10.78 -19.64
N CYS A 252 -2.79 9.99 -19.53
CA CYS A 252 -1.48 10.36 -19.01
C CYS A 252 -0.46 9.68 -19.94
N ASP A 253 0.51 10.43 -20.47
CA ASP A 253 1.61 9.88 -21.26
C ASP A 253 2.58 9.16 -20.30
N THR A 254 2.80 7.85 -20.48
CA THR A 254 3.27 6.95 -19.40
C THR A 254 4.68 6.38 -19.57
N GLU A 255 5.44 6.31 -18.46
CA GLU A 255 6.37 5.20 -18.17
C GLU A 255 5.78 4.27 -17.10
N PHE A 256 5.76 2.96 -17.37
CA PHE A 256 5.15 1.96 -16.49
C PHE A 256 6.10 1.51 -15.38
N TYR A 257 5.76 1.78 -14.11
CA TYR A 257 6.25 1.02 -12.96
C TYR A 257 5.05 0.37 -12.25
N SER A 258 4.84 -0.91 -12.57
CA SER A 258 3.88 -1.94 -12.14
C SER A 258 2.70 -1.67 -11.19
N HIS A 259 2.68 -0.66 -10.31
CA HIS A 259 1.62 -0.49 -9.29
C HIS A 259 1.21 0.98 -9.02
N SER A 260 1.75 1.95 -9.77
CA SER A 260 1.30 3.35 -9.70
C SER A 260 1.65 4.10 -10.99
N ARG A 261 0.75 4.99 -11.45
CA ARG A 261 1.04 5.96 -12.52
C ARG A 261 1.66 7.22 -11.92
N LEU A 262 2.98 7.36 -12.00
CA LEU A 262 3.65 8.64 -11.73
C LEU A 262 3.70 9.41 -13.06
N CYS A 263 2.77 10.35 -13.27
CA CYS A 263 2.86 11.30 -14.39
C CYS A 263 3.78 12.45 -13.94
N GLY A 264 5.08 12.27 -14.15
CA GLY A 264 6.10 13.28 -13.89
C GLY A 264 6.85 13.60 -15.17
N VAL A 265 6.56 14.76 -15.77
CA VAL A 265 7.40 15.30 -16.84
C VAL A 265 8.78 15.59 -16.25
N GLY A 266 9.82 14.99 -16.83
CA GLY A 266 11.19 15.06 -16.33
C GLY A 266 11.64 16.48 -16.02
N SER A 267 11.91 16.76 -14.75
CA SER A 267 12.75 17.89 -14.36
C SER A 267 14.19 17.40 -14.32
N SER A 268 14.95 17.73 -15.37
CA SER A 268 16.40 17.72 -15.32
C SER A 268 16.88 18.68 -14.24
N PHE A 269 17.29 18.15 -13.09
CA PHE A 269 18.21 18.86 -12.21
C PHE A 269 19.60 18.89 -12.88
N PRO A 270 20.35 20.01 -12.82
CA PRO A 270 21.62 20.13 -13.52
C PRO A 270 22.68 19.26 -12.82
N GLY A 271 22.95 18.07 -13.37
CA GLY A 271 24.01 17.18 -12.92
C GLY A 271 23.97 15.79 -13.55
N GLN A 272 24.60 15.65 -14.73
CA GLN A 272 25.06 14.41 -15.40
C GLN A 272 24.02 13.41 -15.96
N MET A 273 23.73 13.49 -17.27
CA MET A 273 24.30 12.68 -18.36
C MET A 273 23.40 12.81 -19.63
N ASN A 274 24.05 13.04 -20.77
CA ASN A 274 23.46 13.40 -22.07
C ASN A 274 22.51 12.34 -22.66
N VAL A 275 21.31 12.79 -23.08
CA VAL A 275 20.49 12.20 -24.18
C VAL A 275 19.78 13.37 -24.89
N PRO A 276 19.69 13.43 -26.24
CA PRO A 276 19.46 14.67 -26.97
C PRO A 276 18.01 15.17 -26.91
N ALA A 277 17.87 16.50 -26.78
CA ALA A 277 16.60 17.21 -26.83
C ALA A 277 16.04 17.30 -28.26
N SER A 278 14.72 17.17 -28.39
CA SER A 278 13.95 17.76 -29.50
C SER A 278 12.91 18.75 -28.93
N PRO A 279 12.57 19.83 -29.63
CA PRO A 279 11.77 20.93 -29.08
C PRO A 279 10.29 20.75 -29.43
N LEU A 280 9.37 21.04 -28.49
CA LEU A 280 8.17 21.90 -28.68
C LEU A 280 7.12 21.75 -27.57
N SER A 281 6.66 22.93 -27.13
CA SER A 281 5.42 23.24 -26.41
C SER A 281 5.36 23.05 -24.89
N SER A 282 5.07 24.16 -24.24
CA SER A 282 4.84 24.39 -22.82
C SER A 282 3.43 23.98 -22.41
N HIS A 283 3.22 22.74 -21.99
CA HIS A 283 2.05 22.33 -21.22
C HIS A 283 2.49 21.34 -20.14
N LEU A 284 2.59 21.82 -18.90
CA LEU A 284 2.89 21.00 -17.73
C LEU A 284 1.57 20.47 -17.16
N GLU A 285 1.25 19.22 -17.50
CA GLU A 285 0.23 18.40 -16.86
C GLU A 285 0.90 17.57 -15.77
N PHE A 286 0.45 17.74 -14.51
CA PHE A 286 0.88 16.91 -13.39
C PHE A 286 -0.33 16.11 -12.90
N VAL A 287 -0.25 14.79 -13.05
CA VAL A 287 -1.14 13.82 -12.40
C VAL A 287 -0.24 12.90 -11.58
N LEU A 288 -0.13 13.17 -10.29
CA LEU A 288 0.70 12.36 -9.42
C LEU A 288 -0.16 11.28 -8.75
N THR A 289 0.03 10.01 -9.09
CA THR A 289 -0.56 8.91 -8.31
C THR A 289 0.47 8.45 -7.29
N ILE A 290 0.26 8.74 -6.01
CA ILE A 290 1.09 8.22 -4.93
C ILE A 290 0.32 7.08 -4.26
N ALA A 291 0.71 5.84 -4.57
CA ALA A 291 0.42 4.71 -3.69
C ALA A 291 1.46 4.73 -2.57
N SER A 292 1.06 5.09 -1.34
CA SER A 292 1.94 4.95 -0.19
C SER A 292 2.24 3.45 0.01
N ARG A 293 3.52 3.09 -0.04
CA ARG A 293 4.01 1.72 0.17
C ARG A 293 3.52 1.17 1.51
#